data_AF-A0A9Q3Z4F7-F1
#
_entry.id   AF-A0A9Q3Z4F7-F1
#
_cell.length_a   1.000
_cell.length_b   1.000
_cell.length_c   1.000
_cell.angle_alpha   90.00
_cell.angle_beta   90.00
_cell.angle_gamma   90.00
#
_symmetry.space_group_name_H-M   'P 1'
#
loop_
_entity.id
_entity.type
_entity.pdbx_description
1 polymer ?
#
loop_
_entity_poly.entity_id
_entity_poly.type
_entity_poly.pdbx_seq_one_letter_code
_entity_poly.pdbx_strand_id
1 'polypeptide(L)'
;MTFDTRLIQTAVLGDPDSDEPVICPEDPIELDIFKEETQGATFWCSPLLGGCGRQLGTRRCVTRASHFFHLHDPEGVQSDCTRRTRGGGIGSADHLFVKSAMQRMFHRQGLEPRYRFVSLDDAPVGSVVDIELNGHKLRVHMNKDVPIDWKAVGTGELILGPGVQISDDLLQVLRYVNRVKFRSEGRRRIMVIGTQVAGEATTWGIDPSDCKIADDGWLVTPVVERVWNTEGHDPARLQDVCRRAGDETASEASPQIGELIRLIKLDMHAGLTGSVQSLCAQAEQEISRCRGTALSRLSAVLAEAHDWHNGQDRDRQRLFTLLGKAQRNRDVTQTRALVARAEKLLKRGTPASQAEKDLLASARRMMATPAPVPTPRPPTPSHTVNIQPQPQPEHQAPADRSRQKQRAEREDLTKAKEIIVRLRNRRLSDKERLDLLTRLVSLEETVGHRFSVRERHDVQRWKRRFPSLRDSAAATVVTESDVPGVAAMSE
;
A
#
# COMPACT_ATOMS: atom_id res chain seq x y z
N MET A 1 -3.13 -12.28 -6.63
CA MET A 1 -1.85 -12.40 -5.89
C MET A 1 -1.82 -11.29 -4.87
N THR A 2 -1.77 -11.60 -3.58
CA THR A 2 -1.68 -10.61 -2.50
C THR A 2 -0.21 -10.31 -2.27
N PHE A 3 0.23 -9.12 -2.68
CA PHE A 3 1.59 -8.64 -2.41
C PHE A 3 1.73 -8.25 -0.93
N ASP A 4 2.96 -8.27 -0.43
CA ASP A 4 3.30 -7.83 0.93
C ASP A 4 2.94 -6.35 1.10
N THR A 5 1.88 -6.06 1.88
CA THR A 5 1.33 -4.72 2.11
C THR A 5 2.17 -3.86 3.05
N ARG A 6 3.27 -4.40 3.59
CA ARG A 6 4.17 -3.68 4.51
C ARG A 6 5.15 -2.76 3.79
N LEU A 7 5.11 -2.70 2.46
CA LEU A 7 5.98 -1.88 1.65
C LEU A 7 5.38 -0.48 1.45
N ILE A 8 6.25 0.52 1.29
CA ILE A 8 5.85 1.91 1.05
C ILE A 8 5.48 2.05 -0.42
N GLN A 9 4.18 2.17 -0.70
CA GLN A 9 3.62 2.31 -2.04
C GLN A 9 3.21 3.73 -2.39
N THR A 10 3.22 4.67 -1.43
CA THR A 10 2.83 6.06 -1.69
C THR A 10 3.88 7.06 -1.20
N ALA A 11 4.01 8.15 -1.94
CA ALA A 11 4.86 9.31 -1.66
C ALA A 11 4.13 10.60 -2.07
N VAL A 12 4.75 11.75 -1.82
CA VAL A 12 4.35 13.03 -2.43
C VAL A 12 5.45 13.54 -3.36
N LEU A 13 5.08 14.34 -4.36
CA LEU A 13 6.00 14.91 -5.35
C LEU A 13 6.60 16.24 -4.89
N GLY A 14 7.89 16.48 -5.19
CA GLY A 14 8.56 17.78 -5.06
C GLY A 14 9.25 17.99 -3.71
N ASP A 15 8.49 18.05 -2.63
CA ASP A 15 8.99 18.38 -1.28
C ASP A 15 8.17 17.63 -0.19
N PRO A 16 8.63 17.59 1.08
CA PRO A 16 7.94 16.82 2.12
C PRO A 16 6.60 17.40 2.58
N ASP A 17 6.34 18.68 2.34
CA ASP A 17 5.11 19.38 2.74
C ASP A 17 4.05 19.40 1.60
N SER A 18 4.46 18.99 0.40
CA SER A 18 3.58 18.75 -0.74
C SER A 18 2.42 17.81 -0.41
N ASP A 19 1.28 18.09 -1.03
CA ASP A 19 0.07 17.28 -0.94
C ASP A 19 -0.31 16.63 -2.27
N GLU A 20 0.62 16.57 -3.23
CA GLU A 20 0.45 15.91 -4.52
C GLU A 20 0.85 14.43 -4.40
N PRO A 21 -0.10 13.49 -4.28
CA PRO A 21 0.20 12.09 -4.01
C PRO A 21 0.66 11.35 -5.26
N VAL A 22 1.58 10.42 -5.08
CA VAL A 22 2.02 9.49 -6.12
C VAL A 22 2.06 8.06 -5.59
N ILE A 23 1.72 7.10 -6.46
CA ILE A 23 1.79 5.66 -6.18
C ILE A 23 2.99 5.07 -6.92
N CYS A 24 3.80 4.30 -6.21
CA CYS A 24 4.83 3.46 -6.82
C CYS A 24 4.14 2.31 -7.55
N PRO A 25 4.39 2.11 -8.85
CA PRO A 25 3.88 0.94 -9.54
C PRO A 25 4.44 -0.34 -8.91
N GLU A 26 3.58 -1.29 -8.60
CA GLU A 26 3.98 -2.59 -8.03
C GLU A 26 4.70 -3.46 -9.07
N ASP A 27 4.31 -3.34 -10.34
CA ASP A 27 4.91 -4.06 -11.47
C ASP A 27 6.26 -3.43 -11.85
N PRO A 28 7.33 -4.21 -12.03
CA PRO A 28 8.64 -3.69 -12.42
C PRO A 28 8.62 -2.92 -13.73
N ILE A 29 7.92 -3.39 -14.75
CA ILE A 29 7.93 -2.75 -16.07
C ILE A 29 7.21 -1.39 -15.97
N GLU A 30 6.07 -1.36 -15.29
CA GLU A 30 5.38 -0.10 -15.00
C GLU A 30 6.24 0.86 -14.16
N LEU A 31 7.11 0.34 -13.27
CA LEU A 31 8.08 1.15 -12.55
C LEU A 31 9.13 1.78 -13.48
N ASP A 32 9.62 1.05 -14.49
CA ASP A 32 10.59 1.63 -15.43
C ASP A 32 9.98 2.80 -16.19
N ILE A 33 8.75 2.62 -16.70
CA ILE A 33 7.98 3.68 -17.37
C ILE A 33 7.76 4.87 -16.42
N PHE A 34 7.37 4.59 -15.18
CA PHE A 34 7.20 5.61 -14.16
C PHE A 34 8.48 6.42 -13.95
N LYS A 35 9.64 5.77 -13.86
CA LYS A 35 10.93 6.45 -13.68
C LYS A 35 11.31 7.32 -14.88
N GLU A 36 10.99 6.91 -16.09
CA GLU A 36 11.19 7.70 -17.30
C GLU A 36 10.28 8.95 -17.31
N GLU A 37 9.00 8.80 -16.98
CA GLU A 37 8.05 9.90 -16.97
C GLU A 37 8.27 10.90 -15.84
N THR A 38 8.76 10.44 -14.69
CA THR A 38 9.05 11.28 -13.52
C THR A 38 10.53 11.67 -13.46
N GLN A 39 11.24 11.67 -14.59
CA GLN A 39 12.65 12.02 -14.61
C GLN A 39 12.85 13.45 -14.07
N GLY A 40 13.73 13.59 -13.08
CA GLY A 40 13.98 14.86 -12.39
C GLY A 40 13.02 15.17 -11.24
N ALA A 41 11.95 14.40 -11.05
CA ALA A 41 11.07 14.54 -9.89
C ALA A 41 11.70 13.93 -8.64
N THR A 42 11.35 14.50 -7.48
CA THR A 42 11.72 14.01 -6.15
C THR A 42 10.49 13.48 -5.43
N PHE A 43 10.68 12.43 -4.64
CA PHE A 43 9.61 11.76 -3.91
C PHE A 43 9.86 11.87 -2.41
N TRP A 44 8.81 12.11 -1.62
CA TRP A 44 8.97 12.34 -0.19
C TRP A 44 8.01 11.53 0.66
N CYS A 45 8.52 11.09 1.82
CA CYS A 45 7.76 10.40 2.85
C CYS A 45 7.05 11.45 3.73
N SER A 46 6.10 12.19 3.15
CA SER A 46 5.46 13.35 3.80
C SER A 46 4.84 13.05 5.16
N PRO A 47 4.86 14.00 6.11
CA PRO A 47 4.03 13.95 7.33
C PRO A 47 2.54 13.77 7.04
N LEU A 48 2.01 14.28 5.91
CA LEU A 48 0.62 14.07 5.50
C LEU A 48 0.29 12.59 5.26
N LEU A 49 1.29 11.78 4.90
CA LEU A 49 1.16 10.34 4.76
C LEU A 49 1.41 9.57 6.07
N GLY A 50 1.55 10.28 7.20
CA GLY A 50 2.09 9.73 8.45
C GLY A 50 3.57 9.35 8.33
N GLY A 51 4.30 9.98 7.41
CA GLY A 51 5.71 9.72 7.10
C GLY A 51 6.69 10.53 7.94
N CYS A 52 7.99 10.41 7.63
CA CYS A 52 9.07 11.02 8.41
C CYS A 52 9.71 12.25 7.75
N GLY A 53 9.14 12.76 6.67
CA GLY A 53 9.64 13.92 5.92
C GLY A 53 10.89 13.67 5.06
N ARG A 54 11.39 12.43 4.99
CA ARG A 54 12.61 12.10 4.24
C ARG A 54 12.34 11.78 2.78
N GLN A 55 13.33 12.06 1.93
CA GLN A 55 13.29 11.74 0.52
C GLN A 55 13.31 10.22 0.28
N LEU A 56 12.57 9.80 -0.75
CA LEU A 56 12.37 8.43 -1.17
C LEU A 56 13.00 8.20 -2.55
N GLY A 57 13.56 7.00 -2.73
CA GLY A 57 13.89 6.44 -4.04
C GLY A 57 12.95 5.30 -4.40
N THR A 58 13.01 4.83 -5.64
CA THR A 58 12.21 3.69 -6.13
C THR A 58 13.04 2.41 -6.16
N ARG A 59 12.54 1.31 -5.57
CA ARG A 59 13.18 0.00 -5.64
C ARG A 59 12.42 -0.91 -6.61
N ARG A 60 13.08 -1.28 -7.70
CA ARG A 60 12.64 -2.33 -8.62
C ARG A 60 12.74 -3.69 -7.94
N CYS A 61 11.67 -4.49 -7.98
CA CYS A 61 11.68 -5.85 -7.41
C CYS A 61 10.99 -6.84 -8.36
N VAL A 62 11.69 -7.92 -8.75
CA VAL A 62 11.11 -8.95 -9.64
C VAL A 62 10.40 -10.08 -8.88
N THR A 63 10.67 -10.23 -7.59
CA THR A 63 10.08 -11.27 -6.72
C THR A 63 9.06 -10.75 -5.72
N ARG A 64 8.95 -9.42 -5.58
CA ARG A 64 8.05 -8.70 -4.68
C ARG A 64 7.54 -7.46 -5.39
N ALA A 65 6.50 -6.82 -4.86
CA ALA A 65 6.07 -5.53 -5.38
C ALA A 65 7.24 -4.53 -5.34
N SER A 66 7.45 -3.85 -6.46
CA SER A 66 8.24 -2.63 -6.49
C SER A 66 7.63 -1.60 -5.52
N HIS A 67 8.47 -0.80 -4.89
CA HIS A 67 8.06 0.09 -3.79
C HIS A 67 9.04 1.26 -3.61
N PHE A 68 8.61 2.28 -2.90
CA PHE A 68 9.49 3.35 -2.44
C PHE A 68 10.35 2.90 -1.26
N PHE A 69 11.57 3.40 -1.18
CA PHE A 69 12.48 3.20 -0.05
C PHE A 69 13.07 4.54 0.37
N HIS A 70 13.41 4.69 1.65
CA HIS A 70 14.07 5.92 2.10
C HIS A 70 15.49 5.96 1.57
N LEU A 71 15.87 7.07 0.94
CA LEU A 71 17.27 7.35 0.65
C LEU A 71 18.03 7.45 1.99
N HIS A 72 19.28 6.96 2.01
CA HIS A 72 20.04 6.87 3.24
C HIS A 72 20.39 8.26 3.77
N ASP A 73 20.35 8.40 5.09
CA ASP A 73 20.90 9.55 5.80
C ASP A 73 22.45 9.46 5.71
N PRO A 74 23.19 10.52 5.36
CA PRO A 74 24.65 10.50 5.37
C PRO A 74 25.25 10.05 6.71
N GLU A 75 24.51 10.18 7.81
CA GLU A 75 24.94 9.79 9.17
C GLU A 75 24.65 8.32 9.57
N GLY A 76 24.19 7.45 8.67
CA GLY A 76 24.15 6.00 8.95
C GLY A 76 22.98 5.51 9.81
N VAL A 77 22.13 6.40 10.33
CA VAL A 77 21.00 6.03 11.17
C VAL A 77 19.82 5.56 10.31
N GLN A 78 19.49 4.26 10.38
CA GLN A 78 18.20 3.78 9.86
C GLN A 78 17.08 4.41 10.69
N SER A 79 16.39 5.40 10.12
CA SER A 79 15.24 6.02 10.77
C SER A 79 14.10 5.03 11.00
N ASP A 80 13.61 4.99 12.23
CA ASP A 80 12.36 4.34 12.62
C ASP A 80 11.16 5.06 11.98
N CYS A 81 10.95 4.89 10.67
CA CYS A 81 9.75 5.39 10.02
C CYS A 81 8.58 4.43 10.32
N THR A 82 7.53 4.94 10.94
CA THR A 82 6.28 4.22 11.25
C THR A 82 5.65 3.58 10.01
N ARG A 83 5.80 4.19 8.82
CA ARG A 83 5.31 3.63 7.54
C ARG A 83 6.04 2.35 7.11
N ARG A 84 7.25 2.07 7.63
CA ARG A 84 7.96 0.79 7.40
C ARG A 84 7.39 -0.36 8.22
N THR A 85 6.80 -0.07 9.38
CA THR A 85 6.30 -1.08 10.33
C THR A 85 4.79 -1.27 10.27
N ARG A 86 4.02 -0.19 10.08
CA ARG A 86 2.54 -0.22 10.07
C ARG A 86 1.92 -0.27 8.67
N GLY A 87 2.74 -0.27 7.62
CA GLY A 87 2.31 -0.38 6.23
C GLY A 87 2.09 0.98 5.56
N GLY A 88 2.79 1.22 4.46
CA GLY A 88 2.62 2.37 3.59
C GLY A 88 1.91 2.00 2.29
N GLY A 89 0.96 1.07 2.34
CA GLY A 89 0.27 0.55 1.16
C GLY A 89 -0.52 1.62 0.39
N ILE A 90 -1.08 1.25 -0.76
CA ILE A 90 -1.70 2.17 -1.71
C ILE A 90 -2.79 3.06 -1.06
N GLY A 91 -3.60 2.51 -0.14
CA GLY A 91 -4.67 3.25 0.54
C GLY A 91 -4.18 4.33 1.52
N SER A 92 -2.90 4.34 1.90
CA SER A 92 -2.37 5.30 2.89
C SER A 92 -2.39 6.76 2.41
N ALA A 93 -2.58 6.99 1.11
CA ALA A 93 -2.70 8.32 0.51
C ALA A 93 -4.12 8.63 0.01
N ASP A 94 -5.13 7.81 0.32
CA ASP A 94 -6.49 7.97 -0.22
C ASP A 94 -7.08 9.37 0.10
N HIS A 95 -6.73 9.96 1.25
CA HIS A 95 -7.14 11.32 1.62
C HIS A 95 -6.55 12.41 0.71
N LEU A 96 -5.29 12.26 0.25
CA LEU A 96 -4.69 13.17 -0.73
C LEU A 96 -5.33 12.98 -2.11
N PHE A 97 -5.71 11.74 -2.45
CA PHE A 97 -6.47 11.48 -3.68
C PHE A 97 -7.90 12.03 -3.63
N VAL A 98 -8.56 12.07 -2.45
CA VAL A 98 -9.80 12.85 -2.26
C VAL A 98 -9.55 14.31 -2.60
N LYS A 99 -8.57 14.95 -1.96
CA LYS A 99 -8.24 16.36 -2.20
C LYS A 99 -8.05 16.60 -3.70
N SER A 100 -7.15 15.86 -4.33
CA SER A 100 -6.81 16.02 -5.75
C SER A 100 -8.01 15.82 -6.68
N ALA A 101 -8.87 14.84 -6.42
CA ALA A 101 -10.05 14.57 -7.24
C ALA A 101 -11.16 15.62 -7.05
N MET A 102 -11.43 15.99 -5.80
CA MET A 102 -12.40 17.04 -5.47
C MET A 102 -11.94 18.40 -5.99
N GLN A 103 -10.64 18.73 -5.88
CA GLN A 103 -10.10 19.99 -6.38
C GLN A 103 -10.31 20.12 -7.89
N ARG A 104 -10.02 19.06 -8.67
CA ARG A 104 -10.32 19.03 -10.11
C ARG A 104 -11.81 19.14 -10.42
N MET A 105 -12.69 18.62 -9.56
CA MET A 105 -14.14 18.74 -9.72
C MET A 105 -14.59 20.18 -9.50
N PHE A 106 -14.13 20.81 -8.42
CA PHE A 106 -14.48 22.18 -8.06
C PHE A 106 -13.91 23.22 -9.02
N HIS A 107 -12.64 23.10 -9.43
CA HIS A 107 -12.05 24.03 -10.39
C HIS A 107 -12.78 24.00 -11.75
N ARG A 108 -13.30 22.84 -12.18
CA ARG A 108 -14.14 22.74 -13.39
C ARG A 108 -15.44 23.52 -13.28
N GLN A 109 -15.89 23.79 -12.06
CA GLN A 109 -17.09 24.59 -11.75
C GLN A 109 -16.72 26.03 -11.37
N GLY A 110 -15.45 26.45 -11.51
CA GLY A 110 -14.98 27.79 -11.14
C GLY A 110 -14.88 28.02 -9.63
N LEU A 111 -14.79 26.95 -8.84
CA LEU A 111 -14.79 26.99 -7.38
C LEU A 111 -13.39 26.72 -6.81
N GLU A 112 -13.03 27.51 -5.80
CA GLU A 112 -11.73 27.47 -5.10
C GLU A 112 -11.90 27.11 -3.61
N PRO A 113 -11.97 25.82 -3.27
CA PRO A 113 -12.15 25.37 -1.89
C PRO A 113 -10.86 25.42 -1.07
N ARG A 114 -11.01 25.49 0.25
CA ARG A 114 -9.91 25.30 1.20
C ARG A 114 -9.96 23.91 1.81
N TYR A 115 -8.83 23.22 1.84
CA TYR A 115 -8.71 21.87 2.39
C TYR A 115 -8.03 21.90 3.75
N ARG A 116 -8.54 21.10 4.69
CA ARG A 116 -7.90 20.85 5.99
C ARG A 116 -7.90 19.36 6.28
N PHE A 117 -6.71 18.79 6.46
CA PHE A 117 -6.55 17.46 7.04
C PHE A 117 -6.67 17.59 8.55
N VAL A 118 -7.78 17.10 9.13
CA VAL A 118 -8.02 17.23 10.57
C VAL A 118 -7.01 16.37 11.31
N SER A 119 -6.18 17.02 12.13
CA SER A 119 -5.28 16.33 13.05
C SER A 119 -6.09 15.85 14.24
N LEU A 120 -6.11 14.54 14.46
CA LEU A 120 -6.67 13.91 15.65
C LEU A 120 -5.51 13.20 16.34
N ASP A 121 -5.32 13.44 17.63
CA ASP A 121 -4.15 12.98 18.38
C ASP A 121 -3.90 11.47 18.25
N ASP A 122 -4.97 10.68 18.08
CA ASP A 122 -4.94 9.21 18.03
C ASP A 122 -5.41 8.62 16.70
N ALA A 123 -5.43 9.41 15.62
CA ALA A 123 -5.78 8.91 14.29
C ALA A 123 -4.70 9.18 13.26
N PRO A 124 -4.51 8.29 12.27
CA PRO A 124 -3.67 8.59 11.11
C PRO A 124 -4.10 9.89 10.45
N VAL A 125 -3.12 10.69 10.02
CA VAL A 125 -3.37 11.90 9.22
C VAL A 125 -4.24 11.55 8.00
N GLY A 126 -5.22 12.40 7.72
CA GLY A 126 -6.18 12.17 6.64
C GLY A 126 -7.34 11.23 6.99
N SER A 127 -7.49 10.85 8.27
CA SER A 127 -8.69 10.14 8.74
C SER A 127 -9.98 10.95 8.56
N VAL A 128 -9.88 12.28 8.61
CA VAL A 128 -10.97 13.21 8.30
C VAL A 128 -10.40 14.36 7.45
N VAL A 129 -11.11 14.70 6.38
CA VAL A 129 -10.78 15.82 5.48
C VAL A 129 -11.94 16.80 5.49
N ASP A 130 -11.68 18.03 5.92
CA ASP A 130 -12.64 19.13 5.81
C ASP A 130 -12.34 19.92 4.52
N ILE A 131 -13.40 20.20 3.76
CA ILE A 131 -13.37 21.01 2.55
C ILE A 131 -14.30 22.18 2.79
N GLU A 132 -13.74 23.39 2.91
CA GLU A 132 -14.51 24.62 3.09
C GLU A 132 -14.73 25.28 1.73
N LEU A 133 -15.98 25.56 1.39
CA LEU A 133 -16.40 26.14 0.13
C LEU A 133 -17.58 27.10 0.38
N ASN A 134 -17.42 28.39 0.02
CA ASN A 134 -18.46 29.43 0.16
C ASN A 134 -19.12 29.50 1.56
N GLY A 135 -18.37 29.22 2.62
CA GLY A 135 -18.89 29.19 3.99
C GLY A 135 -19.59 27.87 4.38
N HIS A 136 -19.77 26.93 3.45
CA HIS A 136 -20.18 25.56 3.74
C HIS A 136 -18.95 24.66 3.93
N LYS A 137 -19.02 23.78 4.93
CA LYS A 137 -18.07 22.68 5.11
C LYS A 137 -18.60 21.36 4.57
N LEU A 138 -17.84 20.69 3.71
CA LEU A 138 -18.01 19.28 3.38
C LEU A 138 -16.98 18.48 4.19
N ARG A 139 -17.44 17.53 4.98
CA ARG A 139 -16.58 16.66 5.79
C ARG A 139 -16.52 15.27 5.21
N VAL A 140 -15.34 14.86 4.76
CA VAL A 140 -15.07 13.51 4.27
C VAL A 140 -14.45 12.67 5.39
N HIS A 141 -15.21 11.70 5.90
CA HIS A 141 -14.77 10.78 6.94
C HIS A 141 -14.14 9.55 6.30
N MET A 142 -12.82 9.37 6.41
CA MET A 142 -12.06 8.40 5.60
C MET A 142 -11.69 7.13 6.36
N ASN A 143 -11.66 7.19 7.69
CA ASN A 143 -11.19 6.10 8.53
C ASN A 143 -12.34 5.44 9.30
N LYS A 144 -12.61 4.17 9.01
CA LYS A 144 -13.64 3.37 9.66
C LYS A 144 -13.42 3.16 11.17
N ASP A 145 -12.17 3.27 11.63
CA ASP A 145 -11.79 3.02 13.01
C ASP A 145 -11.85 4.30 13.87
N VAL A 146 -12.11 5.44 13.23
CA VAL A 146 -12.32 6.75 13.86
C VAL A 146 -13.83 7.01 13.96
N PRO A 147 -14.38 7.26 15.16
CA PRO A 147 -15.78 7.63 15.30
C PRO A 147 -16.12 8.94 14.59
N ILE A 148 -17.32 9.05 14.02
CA ILE A 148 -17.82 10.30 13.45
C ILE A 148 -18.13 11.27 14.60
N ASP A 149 -17.50 12.44 14.59
CA ASP A 149 -17.83 13.55 15.48
C ASP A 149 -18.99 14.35 14.88
N TRP A 150 -20.21 13.99 15.29
CA TRP A 150 -21.46 14.63 14.86
C TRP A 150 -21.56 16.10 15.24
N LYS A 151 -20.93 16.53 16.35
CA LYS A 151 -20.90 17.97 16.73
C LYS A 151 -20.06 18.74 15.74
N ALA A 152 -18.90 18.20 15.37
CA ALA A 152 -18.03 18.85 14.42
C ALA A 152 -18.49 18.69 12.96
N VAL A 153 -19.39 17.76 12.62
CA VAL A 153 -20.14 17.81 11.35
C VAL A 153 -21.00 19.09 11.31
N GLY A 154 -21.79 19.33 12.35
CA GLY A 154 -22.54 20.57 12.54
C GLY A 154 -23.54 20.83 11.39
N THR A 155 -23.41 21.98 10.73
CA THR A 155 -24.19 22.33 9.54
C THR A 155 -23.54 21.86 8.23
N GLY A 156 -22.41 21.16 8.32
CA GLY A 156 -21.64 20.62 7.20
C GLY A 156 -22.24 19.35 6.61
N GLU A 157 -21.99 19.07 5.32
CA GLU A 157 -22.35 17.78 4.72
C GLU A 157 -21.37 16.71 5.18
N LEU A 158 -21.87 15.48 5.41
CA LEU A 158 -21.05 14.31 5.71
C LEU A 158 -20.91 13.40 4.48
N ILE A 159 -19.68 13.10 4.10
CA ILE A 159 -19.33 12.15 3.03
C ILE A 159 -18.55 10.99 3.66
N LEU A 160 -18.94 9.75 3.36
CA LEU A 160 -18.33 8.55 3.98
C LEU A 160 -17.35 7.86 3.04
N GLY A 161 -16.13 7.68 3.52
CA GLY A 161 -15.06 6.94 2.86
C GLY A 161 -15.20 5.42 2.96
N PRO A 162 -14.20 4.68 2.43
CA PRO A 162 -14.21 3.23 2.39
C PRO A 162 -14.38 2.59 3.78
N GLY A 163 -15.34 1.69 3.92
CA GLY A 163 -15.55 0.89 5.14
C GLY A 163 -16.18 1.63 6.32
N VAL A 164 -16.36 2.95 6.24
CA VAL A 164 -17.06 3.74 7.26
C VAL A 164 -18.54 3.37 7.24
N GLN A 165 -19.04 2.91 8.38
CA GLN A 165 -20.42 2.46 8.55
C GLN A 165 -21.32 3.60 9.02
N ILE A 166 -22.58 3.53 8.64
CA ILE A 166 -23.67 4.36 9.17
C ILE A 166 -24.82 3.42 9.50
N SER A 167 -25.52 3.64 10.61
CA SER A 167 -26.66 2.80 10.98
C SER A 167 -27.84 3.04 10.04
N ASP A 168 -28.65 2.00 9.82
CA ASP A 168 -29.83 2.11 8.96
C ASP A 168 -30.86 3.09 9.52
N ASP A 169 -31.03 3.16 10.84
CA ASP A 169 -31.91 4.14 11.50
C ASP A 169 -31.47 5.58 11.20
N LEU A 170 -30.16 5.82 11.27
CA LEU A 170 -29.60 7.14 10.99
C LEU A 170 -29.72 7.50 9.51
N LEU A 171 -29.45 6.52 8.64
CA LEU A 171 -29.61 6.70 7.20
C LEU A 171 -31.08 6.93 6.82
N GLN A 172 -32.05 6.31 7.50
CA GLN A 172 -33.47 6.58 7.32
C GLN A 172 -33.83 8.03 7.65
N VAL A 173 -33.22 8.61 8.69
CA VAL A 173 -33.41 10.04 9.03
C VAL A 173 -32.74 10.95 8.01
N LEU A 174 -31.50 10.64 7.62
CA LEU A 174 -30.74 11.43 6.64
C LEU A 174 -31.24 11.27 5.19
N ARG A 175 -32.02 10.23 4.90
CA ARG A 175 -32.49 9.77 3.58
C ARG A 175 -31.41 9.29 2.63
N TYR A 176 -30.25 9.93 2.63
CA TYR A 176 -29.10 9.50 1.85
C TYR A 176 -27.78 9.90 2.52
N VAL A 177 -26.69 9.30 2.03
CA VAL A 177 -25.33 9.76 2.29
C VAL A 177 -24.46 9.59 1.07
N ASN A 178 -23.65 10.60 0.76
CA ASN A 178 -22.65 10.49 -0.28
C ASN A 178 -21.45 9.66 0.21
N ARG A 179 -20.89 8.85 -0.68
CA ARG A 179 -19.79 7.94 -0.39
C ARG A 179 -18.66 8.09 -1.40
N VAL A 180 -17.45 7.83 -0.93
CA VAL A 180 -16.26 7.71 -1.79
C VAL A 180 -15.60 6.36 -1.60
N LYS A 181 -15.11 5.80 -2.70
CA LYS A 181 -14.18 4.67 -2.70
C LYS A 181 -13.10 4.89 -3.75
N PHE A 182 -12.14 3.98 -3.78
CA PHE A 182 -11.01 4.11 -4.71
C PHE A 182 -10.79 2.83 -5.49
N ARG A 183 -10.53 3.02 -6.79
CA ARG A 183 -10.08 1.97 -7.70
C ARG A 183 -8.65 2.28 -8.12
N SER A 184 -7.80 1.26 -8.12
CA SER A 184 -6.45 1.38 -8.68
C SER A 184 -6.46 0.91 -10.13
N GLU A 185 -5.95 1.74 -11.03
CA GLU A 185 -5.78 1.44 -12.46
C GLU A 185 -4.33 1.71 -12.87
N GLY A 186 -3.53 0.64 -12.88
CA GLY A 186 -2.08 0.77 -13.02
C GLY A 186 -1.52 1.67 -11.92
N ARG A 187 -0.92 2.80 -12.32
CA ARG A 187 -0.37 3.83 -11.43
C ARG A 187 -1.38 4.86 -10.92
N ARG A 188 -2.63 4.82 -11.38
CA ARG A 188 -3.65 5.81 -11.00
C ARG A 188 -4.48 5.31 -9.83
N ARG A 189 -4.74 6.20 -8.87
CA ARG A 189 -5.79 6.03 -7.86
C ARG A 189 -6.97 6.89 -8.26
N ILE A 190 -8.08 6.25 -8.60
CA ILE A 190 -9.28 6.94 -9.08
C ILE A 190 -10.30 6.93 -7.95
N MET A 191 -10.70 8.13 -7.51
CA MET A 191 -11.83 8.31 -6.62
C MET A 191 -13.12 8.02 -7.39
N VAL A 192 -13.96 7.18 -6.81
CA VAL A 192 -15.28 6.82 -7.34
C VAL A 192 -16.32 7.31 -6.35
N ILE A 193 -17.25 8.13 -6.82
CA ILE A 193 -18.35 8.65 -6.03
C ILE A 193 -19.52 7.64 -6.09
N GLY A 194 -20.24 7.55 -4.99
CA GLY A 194 -21.53 6.89 -4.92
C GLY A 194 -22.46 7.58 -3.95
N THR A 195 -23.74 7.22 -4.01
CA THR A 195 -24.76 7.70 -3.09
C THR A 195 -25.49 6.49 -2.53
N GLN A 196 -25.59 6.41 -1.20
CA GLN A 196 -26.36 5.39 -0.50
C GLN A 196 -27.67 6.02 -0.06
N VAL A 197 -28.80 5.51 -0.55
CA VAL A 197 -30.15 5.93 -0.15
C VAL A 197 -30.67 4.97 0.92
N ALA A 198 -31.48 5.47 1.84
CA ALA A 198 -32.10 4.66 2.88
C ALA A 198 -32.89 3.49 2.29
N GLY A 199 -32.63 2.27 2.79
CA GLY A 199 -33.28 1.05 2.30
C GLY A 199 -32.73 0.51 0.98
N GLU A 200 -31.73 1.17 0.39
CA GLU A 200 -31.13 0.76 -0.89
C GLU A 200 -29.63 0.48 -0.78
N ALA A 201 -29.12 -0.31 -1.73
CA ALA A 201 -27.68 -0.47 -1.90
C ALA A 201 -27.04 0.83 -2.42
N THR A 202 -25.76 1.04 -2.12
CA THR A 202 -25.03 2.20 -2.65
C THR A 202 -24.94 2.15 -4.18
N THR A 203 -25.46 3.18 -4.84
CA THR A 203 -25.27 3.38 -6.27
C THR A 203 -23.86 3.94 -6.50
N TRP A 204 -22.96 3.11 -7.02
CA TRP A 204 -21.56 3.46 -7.29
C TRP A 204 -21.31 3.79 -8.76
N GLY A 205 -20.21 4.48 -9.03
CA GLY A 205 -19.74 4.71 -10.41
C GLY A 205 -20.23 6.03 -11.00
N ILE A 206 -20.61 6.97 -10.13
CA ILE A 206 -20.99 8.32 -10.53
C ILE A 206 -19.72 9.05 -10.96
N ASP A 207 -19.69 9.60 -12.18
CA ASP A 207 -18.57 10.41 -12.64
C ASP A 207 -18.55 11.74 -11.88
N PRO A 208 -17.39 12.18 -11.35
CA PRO A 208 -17.28 13.51 -10.76
C PRO A 208 -17.72 14.66 -11.69
N SER A 209 -17.75 14.50 -13.01
CA SER A 209 -18.31 15.51 -13.93
C SER A 209 -19.82 15.66 -13.82
N ASP A 210 -20.52 14.63 -13.35
CA ASP A 210 -21.97 14.60 -13.23
C ASP A 210 -22.44 15.09 -11.86
N CYS A 211 -21.49 15.42 -10.97
CA CYS A 211 -21.74 16.00 -9.66
C CYS A 211 -21.67 17.53 -9.75
N LYS A 212 -22.59 18.21 -9.05
CA LYS A 212 -22.62 19.67 -8.91
C LYS A 212 -22.59 20.08 -7.45
N ILE A 213 -22.09 21.26 -7.16
CA ILE A 213 -22.32 21.92 -5.87
C ILE A 213 -23.57 22.78 -5.97
N ALA A 214 -24.53 22.56 -5.07
CA ALA A 214 -25.71 23.42 -4.93
C ALA A 214 -25.34 24.78 -4.33
N ASP A 215 -26.22 25.78 -4.45
CA ASP A 215 -25.97 27.15 -3.98
C ASP A 215 -25.73 27.23 -2.46
N ASP A 216 -26.33 26.31 -1.71
CA ASP A 216 -26.12 26.19 -0.27
C ASP A 216 -24.83 25.44 0.09
N GLY A 217 -24.13 24.88 -0.91
CA GLY A 217 -22.80 24.27 -0.85
C GLY A 217 -22.79 22.74 -0.82
N TRP A 218 -23.95 22.06 -0.91
CA TRP A 218 -24.06 20.61 -0.85
C TRP A 218 -23.60 19.92 -2.15
N LEU A 219 -23.01 18.74 -2.03
CA LEU A 219 -22.65 17.86 -3.14
C LEU A 219 -23.88 17.11 -3.66
N VAL A 220 -24.33 17.52 -4.85
CA VAL A 220 -25.46 16.90 -5.53
C VAL A 220 -24.95 15.95 -6.60
N THR A 221 -25.16 14.66 -6.37
CA THR A 221 -25.00 13.63 -7.40
C THR A 221 -26.30 13.45 -8.19
N PRO A 222 -26.29 12.77 -9.35
CA PRO A 222 -27.53 12.45 -10.07
C PRO A 222 -28.53 11.61 -9.25
N VAL A 223 -28.06 10.88 -8.23
CA VAL A 223 -28.92 10.13 -7.31
C VAL A 223 -29.53 11.09 -6.28
N VAL A 224 -28.73 11.97 -5.70
CA VAL A 224 -29.18 13.00 -4.76
C VAL A 224 -30.23 13.90 -5.40
N GLU A 225 -30.02 14.32 -6.66
CA GLU A 225 -30.99 15.12 -7.41
C GLU A 225 -32.36 14.43 -7.52
N ARG A 226 -32.39 13.11 -7.77
CA ARG A 226 -33.66 12.35 -7.79
C ARG A 226 -34.33 12.28 -6.41
N VAL A 227 -33.54 12.08 -5.35
CA VAL A 227 -34.05 12.07 -3.97
C VAL A 227 -34.65 13.44 -3.63
N TRP A 228 -33.94 14.53 -3.93
CA TRP A 228 -34.41 15.89 -3.68
C TRP A 228 -35.67 16.23 -4.47
N ASN A 229 -35.77 15.78 -5.72
CA ASN A 229 -36.97 15.98 -6.54
C ASN A 229 -38.20 15.23 -6.01
N THR A 230 -37.99 14.13 -5.26
CA THR A 230 -39.08 13.29 -4.74
C THR A 230 -39.49 13.70 -3.33
N GLU A 231 -38.52 13.95 -2.46
CA GLU A 231 -38.72 14.12 -1.02
C GLU A 231 -38.43 15.54 -0.50
N GLY A 232 -37.91 16.42 -1.38
CA GLY A 232 -37.41 17.74 -1.03
C GLY A 232 -35.98 17.71 -0.47
N HIS A 233 -35.28 18.83 -0.62
CA HIS A 233 -34.03 19.09 0.08
C HIS A 233 -34.31 19.78 1.41
N ASP A 234 -33.86 19.19 2.51
CA ASP A 234 -34.06 19.71 3.86
C ASP A 234 -32.74 19.63 4.65
N PRO A 235 -31.89 20.66 4.55
CA PRO A 235 -30.60 20.69 5.24
C PRO A 235 -30.74 20.74 6.77
N ALA A 236 -31.93 21.06 7.30
CA ALA A 236 -32.18 21.08 8.75
C ALA A 236 -32.22 19.67 9.36
N ARG A 237 -32.53 18.63 8.57
CA ARG A 237 -32.55 17.23 9.06
C ARG A 237 -31.19 16.78 9.59
N LEU A 238 -30.13 17.07 8.86
CA LEU A 238 -28.77 16.71 9.25
C LEU A 238 -28.34 17.49 10.50
N GLN A 239 -28.82 18.73 10.67
CA GLN A 239 -28.59 19.54 11.87
C GLN A 239 -29.31 18.99 13.09
N ASP A 240 -30.57 18.57 12.95
CA ASP A 240 -31.34 17.94 14.03
C ASP A 240 -30.69 16.63 14.48
N VAL A 241 -30.21 15.83 13.52
CA VAL A 241 -29.43 14.62 13.79
C VAL A 241 -28.15 14.95 14.55
N CYS A 242 -27.37 15.93 14.09
CA CYS A 242 -26.12 16.32 14.76
C CYS A 242 -26.37 16.83 16.19
N ARG A 243 -27.48 17.55 16.42
CA ARG A 243 -27.91 17.97 17.77
C ARG A 243 -28.24 16.76 18.65
N ARG A 244 -29.12 15.86 18.19
CA ARG A 244 -29.52 14.67 18.98
C ARG A 244 -28.36 13.72 19.26
N ALA A 245 -27.53 13.43 18.26
CA ALA A 245 -26.36 12.58 18.40
C ALA A 245 -25.27 13.22 19.29
N GLY A 246 -25.18 14.55 19.28
CA GLY A 246 -24.29 15.31 20.17
C GLY A 246 -24.68 15.23 21.65
N ASP A 247 -25.97 15.05 21.94
CA ASP A 247 -26.51 14.92 23.30
C ASP A 247 -26.45 13.46 23.78
N GLU A 248 -26.71 12.47 22.93
CA GLU A 248 -26.58 11.04 23.26
C GLU A 248 -25.13 10.60 23.50
N THR A 249 -24.17 11.12 22.72
CA THR A 249 -22.73 10.82 22.92
C THR A 249 -22.17 11.39 24.22
N ALA A 250 -22.79 12.43 24.78
CA ALA A 250 -22.45 12.95 26.10
C ALA A 250 -23.12 12.15 27.24
N SER A 251 -24.17 11.38 26.95
CA SER A 251 -24.98 10.69 27.95
C SER A 251 -24.67 9.19 28.10
N GLU A 252 -24.07 8.51 27.10
CA GLU A 252 -23.86 7.04 27.14
C GLU A 252 -22.41 6.58 27.35
N ALA A 253 -21.40 7.41 27.08
CA ALA A 253 -20.01 7.07 27.39
C ALA A 253 -19.57 7.84 28.63
N SER A 254 -19.37 7.15 29.75
CA SER A 254 -18.58 7.75 30.83
C SER A 254 -17.25 8.19 30.20
N PRO A 255 -16.84 9.47 30.30
CA PRO A 255 -15.66 10.01 29.61
C PRO A 255 -14.39 9.19 29.87
N GLN A 256 -14.36 8.45 30.98
CA GLN A 256 -13.33 7.49 31.35
C GLN A 256 -13.20 6.29 30.40
N ILE A 257 -14.28 5.75 29.83
CA ILE A 257 -14.24 4.59 28.92
C ILE A 257 -13.71 4.99 27.54
N GLY A 258 -14.15 6.15 27.05
CA GLY A 258 -13.63 6.72 25.80
C GLY A 258 -12.12 6.96 25.90
N GLU A 259 -11.67 7.51 27.02
CA GLU A 259 -10.25 7.73 27.31
C GLU A 259 -9.47 6.41 27.43
N LEU A 260 -10.03 5.39 28.09
CA LEU A 260 -9.42 4.06 28.17
C LEU A 260 -9.22 3.42 26.79
N ILE A 261 -10.24 3.45 25.94
CA ILE A 261 -10.15 2.96 24.56
C ILE A 261 -9.05 3.72 23.79
N ARG A 262 -9.02 5.04 23.95
CA ARG A 262 -8.05 5.94 23.31
C ARG A 262 -6.61 5.59 23.72
N LEU A 263 -6.35 5.48 25.02
CA LEU A 263 -5.04 5.14 25.56
C LEU A 263 -4.57 3.74 25.13
N ILE A 264 -5.45 2.74 25.11
CA ILE A 264 -5.09 1.38 24.64
C ILE A 264 -4.60 1.44 23.18
N LYS A 265 -5.35 2.11 22.30
CA LYS A 265 -4.97 2.25 20.89
C LYS A 265 -3.68 3.04 20.70
N LEU A 266 -3.50 4.14 21.45
CA LEU A 266 -2.30 4.96 21.43
C LEU A 266 -1.05 4.14 21.80
N ASP A 267 -1.13 3.34 22.86
CA ASP A 267 0.00 2.54 23.33
C ASP A 267 0.28 1.33 22.43
N MET A 268 -0.75 0.73 21.84
CA MET A 268 -0.60 -0.29 20.79
C MET A 268 0.12 0.28 19.57
N HIS A 269 -0.23 1.51 19.20
CA HIS A 269 0.48 2.24 18.18
C HIS A 269 1.95 2.48 18.61
N ALA A 270 2.19 3.08 19.76
CA ALA A 270 3.54 3.38 20.23
C ALA A 270 4.42 2.14 20.46
N GLY A 271 3.83 0.95 20.52
CA GLY A 271 4.54 -0.31 20.77
C GLY A 271 4.87 -0.53 22.24
N LEU A 272 4.08 0.06 23.14
CA LEU A 272 4.30 0.05 24.58
C LEU A 272 3.59 -1.15 25.23
N THR A 273 4.10 -2.37 25.02
CA THR A 273 3.38 -3.60 25.41
C THR A 273 3.02 -3.65 26.90
N GLY A 274 3.91 -3.18 27.78
CA GLY A 274 3.63 -3.14 29.22
C GLY A 274 2.49 -2.19 29.59
N SER A 275 2.39 -1.05 28.90
CA SER A 275 1.33 -0.07 29.13
C SER A 275 -0.01 -0.56 28.58
N VAL A 276 -0.02 -1.14 27.37
CA VAL A 276 -1.21 -1.79 26.80
C VAL A 276 -1.75 -2.87 27.74
N GLN A 277 -0.88 -3.71 28.31
CA GLN A 277 -1.30 -4.75 29.26
C GLN A 277 -1.99 -4.15 30.50
N SER A 278 -1.42 -3.09 31.06
CA SER A 278 -2.00 -2.39 32.22
C SER A 278 -3.36 -1.78 31.89
N LEU A 279 -3.47 -1.13 30.72
CA LEU A 279 -4.72 -0.49 30.27
C LEU A 279 -5.79 -1.52 29.92
N CYS A 280 -5.44 -2.67 29.33
CA CYS A 280 -6.36 -3.78 29.12
C CYS A 280 -6.92 -4.31 30.43
N ALA A 281 -6.07 -4.52 31.44
CA ALA A 281 -6.52 -4.96 32.77
C ALA A 281 -7.46 -3.92 33.43
N GLN A 282 -7.20 -2.63 33.23
CA GLN A 282 -8.08 -1.56 33.70
C GLN A 282 -9.43 -1.56 32.95
N ALA A 283 -9.41 -1.72 31.62
CA ALA A 283 -10.60 -1.81 30.80
C ALA A 283 -11.47 -3.04 31.14
N GLU A 284 -10.86 -4.19 31.46
CA GLU A 284 -11.55 -5.39 31.90
C GLU A 284 -12.29 -5.22 33.24
N GLN A 285 -11.77 -4.39 34.14
CA GLN A 285 -12.46 -4.06 35.40
C GLN A 285 -13.70 -3.20 35.16
N GLU A 286 -13.64 -2.30 34.17
CA GLU A 286 -14.73 -1.39 33.81
C GLU A 286 -15.79 -2.04 32.90
N ILE A 287 -15.49 -3.19 32.29
CA ILE A 287 -16.40 -3.87 31.34
C ILE A 287 -17.76 -4.20 31.96
N SER A 288 -17.78 -4.57 33.25
CA SER A 288 -18.99 -4.92 34.00
C SER A 288 -19.94 -3.73 34.23
N ARG A 289 -19.42 -2.50 34.10
CA ARG A 289 -20.18 -1.25 34.25
C ARG A 289 -20.67 -0.69 32.92
N CYS A 290 -20.21 -1.25 31.79
CA CYS A 290 -20.58 -0.81 30.45
C CYS A 290 -21.87 -1.49 29.97
N ARG A 291 -22.68 -0.79 29.17
CA ARG A 291 -23.85 -1.35 28.47
C ARG A 291 -23.90 -0.84 27.04
N GLY A 292 -24.67 -1.53 26.19
CA GLY A 292 -24.95 -1.09 24.82
C GLY A 292 -23.69 -0.86 23.96
N THR A 293 -23.66 0.26 23.25
CA THR A 293 -22.61 0.60 22.27
C THR A 293 -21.22 0.75 22.90
N ALA A 294 -21.14 1.27 24.13
CA ALA A 294 -19.89 1.41 24.87
C ALA A 294 -19.26 0.05 25.21
N LEU A 295 -20.08 -0.93 25.62
CA LEU A 295 -19.65 -2.30 25.87
C LEU A 295 -19.11 -2.95 24.60
N SER A 296 -19.86 -2.88 23.49
CA SER A 296 -19.42 -3.45 22.21
C SER A 296 -18.09 -2.87 21.73
N ARG A 297 -17.89 -1.55 21.87
CA ARG A 297 -16.64 -0.87 21.50
C ARG A 297 -15.48 -1.30 22.39
N LEU A 298 -15.67 -1.32 23.71
CA LEU A 298 -14.62 -1.72 24.66
C LEU A 298 -14.21 -3.18 24.45
N SER A 299 -15.18 -4.08 24.28
CA SER A 299 -14.93 -5.50 23.99
C SER A 299 -14.16 -5.70 22.67
N ALA A 300 -14.50 -4.96 21.62
CA ALA A 300 -13.81 -5.04 20.34
C ALA A 300 -12.34 -4.58 20.46
N VAL A 301 -12.09 -3.48 21.17
CA VAL A 301 -10.74 -2.95 21.39
C VAL A 301 -9.92 -3.88 22.28
N LEU A 302 -10.52 -4.48 23.31
CA LEU A 302 -9.86 -5.50 24.11
C LEU A 302 -9.47 -6.71 23.26
N ALA A 303 -10.37 -7.23 22.41
CA ALA A 303 -10.04 -8.35 21.52
C ALA A 303 -8.86 -8.00 20.58
N GLU A 304 -8.88 -6.81 20.00
CA GLU A 304 -7.80 -6.31 19.14
C GLU A 304 -6.46 -6.21 19.90
N ALA A 305 -6.48 -5.68 21.12
CA ALA A 305 -5.31 -5.56 21.97
C ALA A 305 -4.72 -6.91 22.39
N HIS A 306 -5.57 -7.91 22.67
CA HIS A 306 -5.14 -9.29 22.95
C HIS A 306 -4.47 -9.94 21.73
N ASP A 307 -5.06 -9.82 20.55
CA ASP A 307 -4.47 -10.33 19.31
C ASP A 307 -3.13 -9.65 18.99
N TRP A 308 -3.05 -8.34 19.24
CA TRP A 308 -1.83 -7.58 19.09
C TRP A 308 -0.75 -8.05 20.07
N HIS A 309 -1.07 -8.25 21.35
CA HIS A 309 -0.17 -8.80 22.36
C HIS A 309 0.36 -10.18 21.97
N ASN A 310 -0.53 -11.08 21.55
CA ASN A 310 -0.16 -12.40 21.02
C ASN A 310 0.80 -12.29 19.82
N GLY A 311 0.64 -11.26 18.98
CA GLY A 311 1.58 -10.92 17.92
C GLY A 311 2.96 -10.52 18.43
N GLN A 312 3.00 -9.61 19.41
CA GLN A 312 4.25 -9.13 20.02
C GLN A 312 5.02 -10.26 20.73
N ASP A 313 4.31 -11.15 21.42
CA ASP A 313 4.92 -12.30 22.09
C ASP A 313 5.55 -13.28 21.10
N ARG A 314 4.89 -13.54 19.97
CA ARG A 314 5.47 -14.35 18.88
C ARG A 314 6.75 -13.71 18.32
N ASP A 315 6.73 -12.39 18.12
CA ASP A 315 7.91 -11.66 17.63
C ASP A 315 9.06 -11.66 18.65
N ARG A 316 8.77 -11.52 19.94
CA ARG A 316 9.72 -11.65 21.04
C ARG A 316 10.33 -13.05 21.09
N GLN A 317 9.51 -14.10 21.07
CA GLN A 317 9.99 -15.50 21.05
C GLN A 317 10.89 -15.77 19.84
N ARG A 318 10.50 -15.28 18.66
CA ARG A 318 11.32 -15.42 17.45
C ARG A 318 12.66 -14.71 17.59
N LEU A 319 12.68 -13.51 18.15
CA LEU A 319 13.91 -12.74 18.37
C LEU A 319 14.88 -13.49 19.29
N PHE A 320 14.40 -13.96 20.44
CA PHE A 320 15.24 -14.72 21.38
C PHE A 320 15.67 -16.09 20.83
N THR A 321 14.84 -16.73 20.01
CA THR A 321 15.21 -17.96 19.29
C THR A 321 16.35 -17.69 18.29
N LEU A 322 16.28 -16.59 17.54
CA LEU A 322 17.34 -16.17 16.63
C LEU A 322 18.62 -15.82 17.36
N LEU A 323 18.54 -15.13 18.50
CA LEU A 323 19.69 -14.79 19.33
C LEU A 323 20.39 -16.07 19.85
N GLY A 324 19.62 -17.03 20.36
CA GLY A 324 20.17 -18.33 20.79
C GLY A 324 20.82 -19.11 19.64
N LYS A 325 20.28 -19.02 18.42
CA LYS A 325 20.90 -19.63 17.22
C LYS A 325 22.21 -18.94 16.84
N ALA A 326 22.25 -17.61 16.84
CA ALA A 326 23.46 -16.84 16.56
C ALA A 326 24.59 -17.16 17.55
N GLN A 327 24.24 -17.30 18.83
CA GLN A 327 25.18 -17.72 19.87
C GLN A 327 25.74 -19.13 19.63
N ARG A 328 24.88 -20.11 19.32
CA ARG A 328 25.34 -21.48 19.00
C ARG A 328 26.29 -21.51 17.80
N ASN A 329 26.06 -20.63 16.82
CA ASN A 329 26.89 -20.50 15.63
C ASN A 329 28.14 -19.63 15.85
N ARG A 330 28.31 -19.04 17.04
CA ARG A 330 29.38 -18.07 17.37
C ARG A 330 29.46 -16.87 16.40
N ASP A 331 28.31 -16.45 15.84
CA ASP A 331 28.23 -15.27 14.98
C ASP A 331 28.14 -14.00 15.84
N VAL A 332 29.30 -13.37 16.09
CA VAL A 332 29.42 -12.20 16.95
C VAL A 332 28.70 -10.97 16.37
N THR A 333 28.74 -10.79 15.05
CA THR A 333 28.11 -9.65 14.37
C THR A 333 26.58 -9.74 14.47
N GLN A 334 26.03 -10.92 14.17
CA GLN A 334 24.59 -11.17 14.28
C GLN A 334 24.12 -11.10 15.74
N THR A 335 24.90 -11.65 16.68
CA THR A 335 24.61 -11.59 18.12
C THR A 335 24.51 -10.15 18.60
N ARG A 336 25.46 -9.28 18.22
CA ARG A 336 25.46 -7.85 18.61
C ARG A 336 24.21 -7.11 18.10
N ALA A 337 23.85 -7.32 16.84
CA ALA A 337 22.66 -6.70 16.26
C ALA A 337 21.36 -7.17 16.95
N LEU A 338 21.26 -8.47 17.27
CA LEU A 338 20.09 -9.05 17.92
C LEU A 338 19.96 -8.62 19.40
N VAL A 339 21.07 -8.47 20.13
CA VAL A 339 21.07 -7.94 21.51
C VAL A 339 20.54 -6.50 21.53
N ALA A 340 21.04 -5.62 20.66
CA ALA A 340 20.56 -4.24 20.59
C ALA A 340 19.04 -4.17 20.31
N ARG A 341 18.54 -5.04 19.44
CA ARG A 341 17.11 -5.14 19.14
C ARG A 341 16.30 -5.68 20.33
N ALA A 342 16.83 -6.67 21.06
CA ALA A 342 16.17 -7.22 22.25
C ALA A 342 16.10 -6.19 23.39
N GLU A 343 17.17 -5.42 23.63
CA GLU A 343 17.18 -4.35 24.64
C GLU A 343 16.17 -3.24 24.31
N LYS A 344 16.06 -2.86 23.03
CA LYS A 344 15.04 -1.89 22.58
C LYS A 344 13.61 -2.41 22.79
N LEU A 345 13.37 -3.69 22.53
CA LEU A 345 12.07 -4.33 22.77
C LEU A 345 11.73 -4.36 24.25
N LEU A 346 12.68 -4.77 25.11
CA LEU A 346 12.49 -4.86 26.56
C LEU A 346 12.29 -3.49 27.23
N LYS A 347 12.89 -2.42 26.70
CA LYS A 347 12.65 -1.05 27.20
C LYS A 347 11.22 -0.57 27.02
N ARG A 348 10.52 -1.09 26.01
CA ARG A 348 9.14 -0.67 25.66
C ARG A 348 8.10 -1.69 26.13
N GLY A 349 8.52 -2.79 26.74
CA GLY A 349 7.66 -3.91 27.00
C GLY A 349 7.78 -4.52 28.38
N THR A 350 7.16 -5.68 28.53
CA THR A 350 7.17 -6.41 29.80
C THR A 350 8.59 -6.88 30.15
N PRO A 351 8.93 -6.97 31.46
CA PRO A 351 10.26 -7.37 31.90
C PRO A 351 10.75 -8.69 31.28
N ALA A 352 12.06 -8.82 31.11
CA ALA A 352 12.69 -10.05 30.64
C ALA A 352 12.43 -11.21 31.61
N SER A 353 12.04 -12.37 31.08
CA SER A 353 12.04 -13.63 31.83
C SER A 353 13.47 -14.02 32.22
N GLN A 354 13.60 -14.93 33.20
CA GLN A 354 14.93 -15.37 33.64
C GLN A 354 15.74 -16.00 32.49
N ALA A 355 15.11 -16.83 31.67
CA ALA A 355 15.77 -17.44 30.50
C ALA A 355 16.28 -16.39 29.51
N GLU A 356 15.52 -15.32 29.26
CA GLU A 356 15.95 -14.23 28.37
C GLU A 356 17.09 -13.41 28.98
N LYS A 357 17.07 -13.16 30.29
CA LYS A 357 18.17 -12.51 31.01
C LYS A 357 19.46 -13.33 30.91
N ASP A 358 19.36 -14.64 31.10
CA ASP A 358 20.51 -15.55 31.00
C ASP A 358 21.08 -15.57 29.58
N LEU A 359 20.21 -15.56 28.58
CA LEU A 359 20.58 -15.55 27.16
C LEU A 359 21.27 -14.24 26.77
N LEU A 360 20.77 -13.09 27.23
CA LEU A 360 21.41 -11.78 27.05
C LEU A 360 22.75 -11.69 27.79
N ALA A 361 22.84 -12.19 29.03
CA ALA A 361 24.08 -12.21 29.79
C ALA A 361 25.15 -13.07 29.09
N SER A 362 24.76 -14.23 28.56
CA SER A 362 25.63 -15.09 27.76
C SER A 362 26.10 -14.39 26.46
N ALA A 363 25.21 -13.63 25.81
CA ALA A 363 25.55 -12.90 24.58
C ALA A 363 26.56 -11.79 24.86
N ARG A 364 26.40 -11.05 25.97
CA ARG A 364 27.35 -10.03 26.40
C ARG A 364 28.74 -10.61 26.69
N ARG A 365 28.81 -11.77 27.36
CA ARG A 365 30.08 -12.48 27.58
C ARG A 365 30.75 -12.86 26.27
N MET A 366 29.99 -13.41 25.30
CA MET A 366 30.51 -13.77 23.99
C MET A 366 31.07 -12.57 23.20
N MET A 367 30.45 -11.40 23.33
CA MET A 367 30.91 -10.17 22.67
C MET A 367 32.10 -9.51 23.37
N ALA A 368 32.30 -9.78 24.66
CA ALA A 368 33.38 -9.20 25.46
C ALA A 368 34.71 -9.97 25.31
N THR A 369 34.68 -11.22 24.86
CA THR A 369 35.89 -11.99 24.58
C THR A 369 36.52 -11.52 23.27
N PRO A 370 37.79 -11.06 23.25
CA PRO A 370 38.49 -10.73 22.02
C PRO A 370 38.56 -11.96 21.10
N ALA A 371 38.37 -11.76 19.80
CA ALA A 371 38.59 -12.81 18.82
C ALA A 371 40.03 -13.36 19.00
N PRO A 372 40.24 -14.69 19.01
CA PRO A 372 41.58 -15.25 18.97
C PRO A 372 42.28 -14.73 17.70
N VAL A 373 43.48 -14.18 17.85
CA VAL A 373 44.37 -13.86 16.73
C VAL A 373 44.51 -15.15 15.89
N PRO A 374 44.26 -15.11 14.57
CA PRO A 374 44.48 -16.28 13.74
C PRO A 374 45.97 -16.60 13.74
N THR A 375 46.37 -17.66 14.43
CA THR A 375 47.72 -18.21 14.30
C THR A 375 47.88 -18.75 12.88
N PRO A 376 49.05 -18.54 12.24
CA PRO A 376 49.34 -19.12 10.94
C PRO A 376 49.22 -20.64 11.05
N ARG A 377 48.36 -21.23 10.23
CA ARG A 377 48.20 -22.68 10.16
C ARG A 377 49.52 -23.28 9.64
N PRO A 378 50.17 -24.23 10.34
CA PRO A 378 51.31 -24.93 9.77
C PRO A 378 50.86 -25.74 8.54
N PRO A 379 51.74 -25.89 7.52
CA PRO A 379 51.39 -26.60 6.30
C PRO A 379 51.04 -28.05 6.64
N THR A 380 49.83 -28.46 6.28
CA THR A 380 49.39 -29.85 6.41
C THR A 380 50.06 -30.68 5.30
N PRO A 381 50.65 -31.85 5.59
CA PRO A 381 51.25 -32.69 4.58
C PRO A 381 50.21 -33.20 3.58
N SER A 382 50.62 -33.26 2.31
CA SER A 382 49.84 -33.74 1.18
C SER A 382 49.35 -35.17 1.43
N HIS A 383 48.09 -35.33 1.80
CA HIS A 383 47.41 -36.62 1.70
C HIS A 383 46.89 -36.80 0.27
N THR A 384 47.38 -37.87 -0.34
CA THR A 384 47.04 -38.43 -1.63
C THR A 384 45.53 -38.37 -1.90
N VAL A 385 45.17 -37.74 -3.01
CA VAL A 385 43.82 -37.73 -3.56
C VAL A 385 43.46 -39.16 -3.93
N ASN A 386 42.63 -39.81 -3.11
CA ASN A 386 41.94 -41.02 -3.51
C ASN A 386 40.71 -40.58 -4.32
N ILE A 387 40.79 -40.73 -5.64
CA ILE A 387 39.70 -40.44 -6.57
C ILE A 387 38.60 -41.48 -6.32
N GLN A 388 37.52 -41.07 -5.65
CA GLN A 388 36.27 -41.82 -5.70
C GLN A 388 35.62 -41.62 -7.08
N PRO A 389 35.10 -42.67 -7.73
CA PRO A 389 34.41 -42.54 -9.02
C PRO A 389 33.17 -41.65 -8.90
N GLN A 390 32.93 -40.82 -9.92
CA GLN A 390 31.71 -40.04 -10.08
C GLN A 390 30.45 -40.92 -9.92
N PRO A 391 29.42 -40.46 -9.18
CA PRO A 391 28.10 -41.06 -9.30
C PRO A 391 27.53 -40.73 -10.69
N GLN A 392 27.09 -41.78 -11.39
CA GLN A 392 26.30 -41.72 -12.60
C GLN A 392 24.92 -41.07 -12.36
N PRO A 393 24.22 -40.59 -13.42
CA PRO A 393 23.09 -39.69 -13.30
C PRO A 393 21.81 -40.43 -12.86
N GLU A 394 21.50 -40.42 -11.57
CA GLU A 394 20.23 -40.92 -11.06
C GLU A 394 19.23 -39.78 -10.78
N HIS A 395 18.19 -39.75 -11.61
CA HIS A 395 16.82 -39.27 -11.36
C HIS A 395 16.63 -38.07 -10.42
N GLN A 396 16.59 -36.88 -11.01
CA GLN A 396 16.09 -35.65 -10.38
C GLN A 396 14.69 -35.86 -9.77
N ALA A 397 14.54 -35.51 -8.50
CA ALA A 397 13.28 -35.62 -7.77
C ALA A 397 12.15 -34.81 -8.43
N PRO A 398 10.88 -35.30 -8.43
CA PRO A 398 9.75 -34.63 -9.09
C PRO A 398 9.49 -33.18 -8.65
N ALA A 399 9.84 -32.85 -7.39
CA ALA A 399 9.66 -31.51 -6.83
C ALA A 399 10.61 -30.46 -7.46
N ASP A 400 11.83 -30.85 -7.83
CA ASP A 400 12.80 -29.95 -8.44
C ASP A 400 12.49 -29.70 -9.93
N ARG A 401 12.00 -30.72 -10.64
CA ARG A 401 11.48 -30.57 -12.01
C ARG A 401 10.27 -29.64 -12.07
N SER A 402 9.36 -29.74 -11.10
CA SER A 402 8.20 -28.85 -11.00
C SER A 402 8.60 -27.39 -10.74
N ARG A 403 9.57 -27.16 -9.84
CA ARG A 403 10.10 -25.80 -9.57
C ARG A 403 10.84 -25.21 -10.76
N GLN A 404 11.62 -26.02 -11.49
CA GLN A 404 12.34 -25.58 -12.68
C GLN A 404 11.38 -25.25 -13.83
N LYS A 405 10.33 -26.06 -14.03
CA LYS A 405 9.26 -25.79 -15.01
C LYS A 405 8.51 -24.49 -14.68
N GLN A 406 8.12 -24.28 -13.42
CA GLN A 406 7.47 -23.03 -12.99
C GLN A 406 8.37 -21.80 -13.16
N ARG A 407 9.69 -21.95 -13.01
CA ARG A 407 10.64 -20.86 -13.24
C ARG A 407 10.76 -20.51 -14.71
N ALA A 408 10.90 -21.51 -15.58
CA ALA A 408 10.93 -21.32 -17.03
C ALA A 408 9.62 -20.68 -17.55
N GLU A 409 8.45 -21.17 -17.11
CA GLU A 409 7.15 -20.58 -17.47
C GLU A 409 7.00 -19.12 -17.00
N ARG A 410 7.65 -18.72 -15.89
CA ARG A 410 7.64 -17.32 -15.42
C ARG A 410 8.56 -16.44 -16.26
N GLU A 411 9.71 -16.95 -16.66
CA GLU A 411 10.65 -16.25 -17.55
C GLU A 411 10.03 -16.06 -18.93
N ASP A 412 9.35 -17.08 -19.46
CA ASP A 412 8.65 -16.99 -20.75
C ASP A 412 7.44 -16.06 -20.72
N LEU A 413 6.71 -16.02 -19.59
CA LEU A 413 5.64 -15.02 -19.38
C LEU A 413 6.19 -13.60 -19.36
N THR A 414 7.39 -13.41 -18.80
CA THR A 414 8.05 -12.09 -18.75
C THR A 414 8.43 -11.64 -20.17
N LYS A 415 9.09 -12.52 -20.93
CA LYS A 415 9.44 -12.24 -22.34
C LYS A 415 8.20 -11.95 -23.18
N ALA A 416 7.12 -12.70 -23.00
CA ALA A 416 5.88 -12.49 -23.74
C ALA A 416 5.26 -11.11 -23.44
N LYS A 417 5.25 -10.70 -22.17
CA LYS A 417 4.74 -9.38 -21.76
C LYS A 417 5.60 -8.24 -22.27
N GLU A 418 6.93 -8.37 -22.24
CA GLU A 418 7.85 -7.39 -22.82
C GLU A 418 7.58 -7.18 -24.32
N ILE A 419 7.35 -8.27 -25.05
CA ILE A 419 7.03 -8.22 -26.48
C ILE A 419 5.66 -7.55 -26.71
N ILE A 420 4.63 -7.89 -25.93
CA ILE A 420 3.30 -7.25 -26.01
C ILE A 420 3.41 -5.74 -25.78
N VAL A 421 4.20 -5.30 -24.80
CA VAL A 421 4.42 -3.87 -24.52
C VAL A 421 5.14 -3.19 -25.68
N ARG A 422 6.20 -3.81 -26.22
CA ARG A 422 6.91 -3.28 -27.39
C ARG A 422 5.98 -3.14 -28.60
N LEU A 423 5.16 -4.14 -28.88
CA LEU A 423 4.21 -4.13 -30.00
C LEU A 423 3.09 -3.07 -29.86
N ARG A 424 2.78 -2.62 -28.63
CA ARG A 424 1.87 -1.48 -28.39
C ARG A 424 2.50 -0.13 -28.74
N ASN A 425 3.84 -0.03 -28.81
CA ASN A 425 4.52 1.19 -29.21
C ASN A 425 4.39 1.41 -30.73
N ARG A 426 4.05 2.65 -31.13
CA ARG A 426 3.74 2.99 -32.54
C ARG A 426 4.99 3.15 -33.43
N ARG A 427 6.20 3.21 -32.85
CA ARG A 427 7.46 3.55 -33.55
C ARG A 427 8.31 2.36 -34.04
N LEU A 428 7.72 1.18 -34.27
CA LEU A 428 8.46 0.00 -34.75
C LEU A 428 8.35 -0.15 -36.28
N SER A 429 9.46 -0.54 -36.93
CA SER A 429 9.45 -0.93 -38.35
C SER A 429 8.67 -2.23 -38.56
N ASP A 430 8.21 -2.48 -39.80
CA ASP A 430 7.45 -3.68 -40.12
C ASP A 430 8.27 -4.97 -39.92
N LYS A 431 9.59 -4.92 -40.18
CA LYS A 431 10.53 -6.02 -39.93
C LYS A 431 10.67 -6.34 -38.44
N GLU A 432 10.83 -5.32 -37.59
CA GLU A 432 10.92 -5.51 -36.13
C GLU A 432 9.60 -5.98 -35.53
N ARG A 433 8.47 -5.47 -36.04
CA ARG A 433 7.14 -5.95 -35.64
C ARG A 433 6.95 -7.42 -35.98
N LEU A 434 7.40 -7.86 -37.16
CA LEU A 434 7.30 -9.25 -37.59
C LEU A 434 8.16 -10.19 -36.71
N ASP A 435 9.40 -9.79 -36.38
CA ASP A 435 10.28 -10.56 -35.47
C ASP A 435 9.66 -10.72 -34.08
N LEU A 436 9.22 -9.59 -33.51
CA LEU A 436 8.58 -9.56 -32.18
C LEU A 436 7.30 -10.40 -32.17
N LEU A 437 6.45 -10.27 -33.19
CA LEU A 437 5.24 -11.07 -33.29
C LEU A 437 5.54 -12.57 -33.43
N THR A 438 6.55 -12.95 -34.21
CA THR A 438 6.96 -14.37 -34.36
C THR A 438 7.39 -14.96 -33.03
N ARG A 439 8.21 -14.23 -32.26
CA ARG A 439 8.63 -14.63 -30.91
C ARG A 439 7.45 -14.68 -29.93
N LEU A 440 6.48 -13.78 -30.04
CA LEU A 440 5.30 -13.78 -29.19
C LEU A 440 4.41 -15.01 -29.43
N VAL A 441 4.23 -15.41 -30.69
CA VAL A 441 3.44 -16.60 -31.05
C VAL A 441 4.07 -17.85 -30.44
N SER A 442 5.40 -18.00 -30.51
CA SER A 442 6.08 -19.14 -29.88
C SER A 442 5.94 -19.16 -28.35
N LEU A 443 5.83 -18.00 -27.69
CA LEU A 443 5.67 -17.91 -26.24
C LEU A 443 4.21 -18.11 -25.80
N GLU A 444 3.25 -17.73 -26.63
CA GLU A 444 1.82 -17.91 -26.35
C GLU A 444 1.44 -19.39 -26.18
N GLU A 445 2.09 -20.30 -26.91
CA GLU A 445 1.90 -21.76 -26.75
C GLU A 445 2.23 -22.23 -25.32
N THR A 446 3.20 -21.60 -24.67
CA THR A 446 3.65 -21.96 -23.32
C THR A 446 2.89 -21.19 -22.23
N VAL A 447 2.65 -19.89 -22.41
CA VAL A 447 2.19 -18.98 -21.34
C VAL A 447 0.88 -18.24 -21.64
N GLY A 448 0.24 -18.50 -22.78
CA GLY A 448 -0.95 -17.78 -23.24
C GLY A 448 -2.15 -17.88 -22.30
N HIS A 449 -2.27 -18.98 -21.54
CA HIS A 449 -3.31 -19.15 -20.52
C HIS A 449 -3.19 -18.15 -19.35
N ARG A 450 -2.04 -17.49 -19.18
CA ARG A 450 -1.78 -16.50 -18.13
C ARG A 450 -1.97 -15.06 -18.60
N PHE A 451 -2.34 -14.85 -19.86
CA PHE A 451 -2.65 -13.53 -20.40
C PHE A 451 -4.03 -13.05 -19.94
N SER A 452 -4.11 -11.78 -19.57
CA SER A 452 -5.37 -11.08 -19.33
C SER A 452 -6.26 -11.09 -20.58
N VAL A 453 -7.56 -10.84 -20.39
CA VAL A 453 -8.55 -10.78 -21.48
C VAL A 453 -8.13 -9.77 -22.55
N ARG A 454 -7.59 -8.61 -22.14
CA ARG A 454 -7.10 -7.57 -23.04
C ARG A 454 -5.84 -7.99 -23.81
N GLU A 455 -4.87 -8.62 -23.14
CA GLU A 455 -3.66 -9.12 -23.79
C GLU A 455 -3.99 -10.19 -24.85
N ARG A 456 -4.90 -11.13 -24.55
CA ARG A 456 -5.37 -12.12 -25.52
C ARG A 456 -6.03 -11.46 -26.75
N HIS A 457 -6.84 -10.43 -26.52
CA HIS A 457 -7.47 -9.69 -27.61
C HIS A 457 -6.44 -8.94 -28.48
N ASP A 458 -5.44 -8.30 -27.87
CA ASP A 458 -4.37 -7.61 -28.59
C ASP A 458 -3.54 -8.58 -29.45
N VAL A 459 -3.17 -9.75 -28.89
CA VAL A 459 -2.41 -10.79 -29.61
C VAL A 459 -3.20 -11.31 -30.81
N GLN A 460 -4.49 -11.62 -30.64
CA GLN A 460 -5.35 -12.07 -31.74
C GLN A 460 -5.52 -10.99 -32.83
N ARG A 461 -5.64 -9.72 -32.43
CA ARG A 461 -5.69 -8.60 -33.37
C ARG A 461 -4.40 -8.49 -34.20
N TRP A 462 -3.23 -8.64 -33.58
CA TRP A 462 -1.96 -8.58 -34.30
C TRP A 462 -1.71 -9.81 -35.17
N LYS A 463 -2.12 -11.01 -34.74
CA LYS A 463 -2.08 -12.24 -35.54
C LYS A 463 -2.83 -12.10 -36.88
N ARG A 464 -3.96 -11.39 -36.90
CA ARG A 464 -4.70 -11.14 -38.16
C ARG A 464 -3.94 -10.25 -39.15
N ARG A 465 -2.93 -9.48 -38.70
CA ARG A 465 -2.09 -8.63 -39.55
C ARG A 465 -0.77 -9.30 -39.97
N PHE A 466 -0.52 -10.55 -39.58
CA PHE A 466 0.71 -11.27 -39.95
C PHE A 466 0.95 -11.37 -41.47
N PRO A 467 -0.06 -11.73 -42.30
CA PRO A 467 0.17 -11.90 -43.74
C PRO A 467 0.63 -10.61 -44.41
N SER A 468 -0.04 -9.48 -44.13
CA SER A 468 0.29 -8.18 -44.72
C SER A 468 1.62 -7.60 -44.25
N LEU A 469 2.05 -7.89 -43.01
CA LEU A 469 3.38 -7.51 -42.51
C LEU A 469 4.51 -8.32 -43.15
N ARG A 470 4.26 -9.59 -43.48
CA ARG A 470 5.22 -10.47 -44.15
C ARG A 470 5.48 -10.01 -45.59
N ASP A 471 4.42 -9.61 -46.30
CA ASP A 471 4.52 -9.12 -47.68
C ASP A 471 5.22 -7.74 -47.74
N SER A 472 4.91 -6.83 -46.81
CA SER A 472 5.57 -5.52 -46.66
C SER A 472 7.07 -5.65 -46.35
N ALA A 473 7.44 -6.55 -45.43
CA ALA A 473 8.84 -6.79 -45.07
C ALA A 473 9.65 -7.44 -46.22
N ALA A 474 9.02 -8.29 -47.04
CA ALA A 474 9.67 -8.89 -48.22
C ALA A 474 9.92 -7.86 -49.33
N ALA A 475 8.98 -6.93 -49.57
CA ALA A 475 9.15 -5.87 -50.56
C ALA A 475 10.28 -4.88 -50.22
N THR A 476 10.54 -4.67 -48.93
CA THR A 476 11.61 -3.77 -48.44
C THR A 476 13.02 -4.34 -48.70
N VAL A 477 13.18 -5.66 -48.82
CA VAL A 477 14.47 -6.33 -49.05
C VAL A 477 14.88 -6.31 -50.53
N VAL A 478 13.90 -6.31 -51.44
CA VAL A 478 14.16 -6.31 -52.90
C VAL A 478 14.72 -4.96 -53.38
N THR A 479 14.37 -3.86 -52.71
CA THR A 479 14.81 -2.50 -53.09
C THR A 479 16.26 -2.15 -52.69
N GLU A 480 16.93 -2.94 -51.84
CA GLU A 480 18.34 -2.70 -51.47
C GLU A 480 19.34 -3.45 -52.37
N SER A 481 18.87 -4.25 -53.34
CA SER A 481 19.73 -5.13 -54.16
C SER A 481 20.00 -4.64 -55.59
N ASP A 482 19.39 -3.55 -56.04
CA ASP A 482 19.59 -3.01 -57.40
C ASP A 482 20.19 -1.59 -57.37
N VAL A 483 21.52 -1.53 -57.37
CA VAL A 483 22.28 -0.38 -57.90
C VAL A 483 23.26 -0.90 -58.93
N PRO A 484 23.04 -0.68 -60.24
CA PRO A 484 24.00 -1.03 -61.27
C PRO A 484 25.11 0.02 -61.31
N GLY A 485 26.36 -0.43 -61.19
CA GLY A 485 27.53 0.38 -61.49
C GLY A 485 27.59 0.70 -62.98
N VAL A 486 27.61 1.98 -63.32
CA VAL A 486 28.01 2.45 -64.66
C VAL A 486 29.14 3.45 -64.50
N ALA A 487 30.22 3.12 -65.20
CA ALA A 487 31.50 3.81 -65.26
C ALA A 487 31.38 5.19 -65.92
N ALA A 488 32.26 6.10 -65.49
CA ALA A 488 32.65 7.28 -66.25
C ALA A 488 34.16 7.20 -66.54
N MET A 489 34.51 7.09 -67.81
CA MET A 489 35.82 7.40 -68.37
C MET A 489 35.61 8.18 -69.66
N SER A 490 36.21 9.39 -69.71
CA SER A 490 36.63 10.17 -70.89
C SER A 490 35.52 10.66 -71.84
N GLU A 491 35.45 11.90 -72.34
CA GLU A 491 36.39 13.02 -72.51
C GLU A 491 35.68 14.36 -72.24
#